data_AF-A0A949KWT4-F1
#
_entry.id   AF-A0A949KWT4-F1
#
_cell.length_a   1.000
_cell.length_b   1.000
_cell.length_c   1.000
_cell.angle_alpha   90.00
_cell.angle_beta   90.00
_cell.angle_gamma   90.00
#
_symmetry.space_group_name_H-M   'P 1'
#
loop_
_entity.id
_entity.type
_entity.pdbx_description
1 polymer ?
#
loop_
_entity_poly.entity_id
_entity_poly.type
_entity_poly.pdbx_seq_one_letter_code
_entity_poly.pdbx_strand_id
1 'polypeptide(L)'
;MAVSPLAIKAYSAASELLNNPKSLDGKGNSTKEATQSFAATIEESLSKVNEMQAEKSRMIEEFASGKNQNVHELMITLQKTGLAMDMTSAVRNKVMQAYQEIMRIQF
;
A
#
# COMPACT_ATOMS: atom_id res chain seq x y z
N MET A 1 -25.03 11.17 -55.03
CA MET A 1 -24.72 11.82 -53.74
C MET A 1 -24.92 10.78 -52.65
N ALA A 2 -23.92 9.92 -52.43
CA ALA A 2 -23.99 8.83 -51.45
C ALA A 2 -23.30 9.30 -50.16
N VAL A 3 -24.05 9.35 -49.06
CA VAL A 3 -23.51 9.66 -47.73
C VAL A 3 -22.48 8.61 -47.36
N SER A 4 -21.28 9.07 -46.99
CA SER A 4 -20.13 8.23 -46.69
C SER A 4 -20.44 7.32 -45.47
N PRO A 5 -20.13 6.01 -45.52
CA PRO A 5 -20.44 5.04 -44.46
C PRO A 5 -19.77 5.34 -43.11
N LEU A 6 -18.78 6.24 -43.08
CA LEU A 6 -18.15 6.75 -41.86
C LEU A 6 -19.08 7.62 -41.00
N ALA A 7 -19.98 8.39 -41.61
CA ALA A 7 -20.88 9.28 -40.86
C ALA A 7 -21.93 8.48 -40.06
N ILE A 8 -22.42 7.38 -40.63
CA ILE A 8 -23.41 6.50 -39.97
C ILE A 8 -22.76 5.75 -38.80
N LYS A 9 -21.49 5.32 -38.95
CA LYS A 9 -20.75 4.64 -37.88
C LYS A 9 -20.36 5.57 -36.72
N ALA A 10 -20.07 6.83 -37.01
CA ALA A 10 -19.80 7.85 -36.00
C ALA A 10 -21.08 8.21 -35.21
N TYR A 11 -22.22 8.31 -35.89
CA TYR A 11 -23.49 8.60 -35.23
C TYR A 11 -23.99 7.44 -34.37
N SER A 12 -23.85 6.18 -34.83
CA SER A 12 -24.24 5.00 -34.05
C SER A 12 -23.37 4.80 -32.80
N ALA A 13 -22.06 5.07 -32.91
CA ALA A 13 -21.14 5.01 -31.77
C ALA A 13 -21.44 6.11 -30.74
N ALA A 14 -21.85 7.31 -31.18
CA ALA A 14 -22.27 8.38 -30.29
C ALA A 14 -23.59 8.07 -29.58
N SER A 15 -24.54 7.41 -30.26
CA SER A 15 -25.82 7.01 -29.64
C SER A 15 -25.68 5.90 -28.59
N GLU A 16 -24.70 5.00 -28.73
CA GLU A 16 -24.41 3.97 -27.72
C GLU A 16 -23.82 4.56 -26.43
N LEU A 17 -23.03 5.64 -26.55
CA LEU A 17 -22.47 6.35 -25.39
C LEU A 17 -23.52 7.14 -24.60
N LEU A 18 -24.62 7.57 -25.24
CA LEU A 18 -25.70 8.31 -24.58
C LEU A 18 -26.69 7.38 -23.83
N ASN A 19 -26.79 6.11 -24.23
CA ASN A 19 -27.79 5.17 -23.71
C ASN A 19 -27.34 4.40 -22.47
N ASN A 20 -26.13 4.65 -21.95
CA ASN A 20 -25.66 4.06 -20.70
C ASN A 20 -25.25 5.14 -19.68
N PRO A 21 -26.21 5.75 -18.96
CA PRO A 21 -25.92 6.69 -17.87
C PRO A 21 -25.24 6.03 -16.65
N LYS A 22 -24.99 4.71 -16.66
CA LYS A 22 -24.35 3.97 -15.56
C LYS A 22 -22.83 4.16 -15.43
N SER A 23 -22.18 4.92 -16.31
CA SER A 23 -20.74 5.19 -16.21
C SER A 23 -20.36 6.38 -15.32
N LEU A 24 -21.34 7.10 -14.75
CA LEU A 24 -21.10 8.20 -13.81
C LEU A 24 -21.09 7.78 -12.32
N ASP A 25 -21.22 6.48 -12.02
CA ASP A 25 -21.13 5.91 -10.67
C ASP A 25 -19.72 5.39 -10.29
N GLY A 26 -18.72 5.58 -11.17
CA GLY A 26 -17.37 5.03 -10.99
C GLY A 26 -16.55 5.65 -9.85
N LYS A 27 -17.01 6.74 -9.22
CA LYS A 27 -16.23 7.48 -8.21
C LYS A 27 -16.33 6.88 -6.80
N GLY A 28 -17.24 5.94 -6.56
CA GLY A 28 -17.37 5.22 -5.28
C GLY A 28 -16.44 4.02 -5.13
N ASN A 29 -15.96 3.44 -6.24
CA ASN A 29 -15.15 2.22 -6.21
C ASN A 29 -13.64 2.50 -6.12
N SER A 30 -13.16 3.57 -6.76
CA SER A 30 -11.73 3.95 -6.77
C SER A 30 -11.20 4.30 -5.37
N THR A 31 -12.01 4.90 -4.50
CA THR A 31 -11.61 5.25 -3.13
C THR A 31 -11.55 4.02 -2.21
N LYS A 32 -12.46 3.05 -2.40
CA LYS A 32 -12.42 1.77 -1.67
C LYS A 32 -11.23 0.91 -2.10
N GLU A 33 -10.96 0.82 -3.40
CA GLU A 33 -9.76 0.14 -3.91
C GLU A 33 -8.46 0.79 -3.42
N ALA A 34 -8.38 2.13 -3.41
CA ALA A 34 -7.21 2.84 -2.88
C ALA A 34 -7.03 2.61 -1.36
N THR A 35 -8.12 2.54 -0.59
CA THR A 35 -8.06 2.27 0.85
C THR A 35 -7.64 0.83 1.13
N GLN A 36 -8.16 -0.15 0.38
CA GLN A 36 -7.71 -1.54 0.46
C GLN A 36 -6.24 -1.69 0.05
N SER A 37 -5.80 -1.00 -0.99
CA SER A 37 -4.40 -1.01 -1.42
C SER A 37 -3.46 -0.44 -0.36
N PHE A 38 -3.85 0.65 0.30
CA PHE A 38 -3.07 1.23 1.39
C PHE A 38 -2.99 0.29 2.61
N ALA A 39 -4.11 -0.30 3.03
CA ALA A 39 -4.14 -1.25 4.14
C ALA A 39 -3.28 -2.49 3.84
N ALA A 40 -3.37 -3.04 2.63
CA ALA A 40 -2.53 -4.15 2.19
C ALA A 40 -1.03 -3.80 2.19
N THR A 41 -0.68 -2.58 1.77
CA THR A 41 0.72 -2.11 1.78
C THR A 41 1.26 -2.01 3.21
N ILE A 42 0.45 -1.54 4.16
CA ILE A 42 0.85 -1.49 5.58
C ILE A 42 1.01 -2.90 6.14
N GLU A 43 0.10 -3.82 5.83
CA GLU A 43 0.19 -5.21 6.27
C GLU A 43 1.45 -5.90 5.75
N GLU A 44 1.74 -5.74 4.45
CA GLU A 44 2.97 -6.25 3.84
C GLU A 44 4.22 -5.63 4.48
N SER A 45 4.22 -4.31 4.69
CA SER A 45 5.33 -3.62 5.34
C SER A 45 5.57 -4.12 6.76
N LEU A 46 4.49 -4.40 7.52
CA LEU A 46 4.58 -4.93 8.87
C LEU A 46 5.14 -6.35 8.88
N SER A 47 4.71 -7.18 7.92
CA SER A 47 5.27 -8.52 7.71
C SER A 47 6.77 -8.45 7.37
N LYS A 48 7.17 -7.48 6.54
CA LYS A 48 8.57 -7.24 6.20
C LYS A 48 9.42 -6.87 7.40
N VAL A 49 8.90 -6.01 8.27
CA VAL A 49 9.57 -5.61 9.52
C VAL A 49 9.75 -6.82 10.45
N ASN A 50 8.77 -7.71 10.52
CA ASN A 50 8.86 -8.97 11.27
C ASN A 50 9.93 -9.92 10.68
N GLU A 51 9.99 -10.07 9.36
CA GLU A 51 11.06 -10.82 8.69
C GLU A 51 12.45 -10.24 9.00
N MET A 52 12.60 -8.91 8.95
CA MET A 52 13.86 -8.24 9.27
C MET A 52 14.28 -8.49 10.73
N GLN A 53 13.33 -8.56 11.66
CA GLN A 53 13.60 -8.90 13.06
C GLN A 53 14.07 -10.36 13.22
N ALA A 54 13.44 -11.29 12.52
CA ALA A 54 13.85 -12.70 12.53
C ALA A 54 15.25 -12.87 11.94
N GLU A 55 15.51 -12.22 10.81
CA GLU A 55 16.81 -12.25 10.12
C GLU A 55 17.93 -11.64 10.98
N LYS A 56 17.66 -10.50 11.62
CA LYS A 56 18.56 -9.91 12.63
C LYS A 56 18.91 -10.92 13.71
N SER A 57 17.92 -11.60 14.28
CA SER A 57 18.12 -12.54 15.39
C SER A 57 18.98 -13.73 14.95
N ARG A 58 18.71 -14.25 13.75
CA ARG A 58 19.50 -15.31 13.13
C ARG A 58 20.95 -14.89 12.89
N MET A 59 21.19 -13.73 12.29
CA MET A 59 22.56 -13.25 12.06
C MET A 59 23.33 -12.99 13.35
N ILE A 60 22.67 -12.54 14.42
CA ILE A 60 23.32 -12.42 15.74
C ILE A 60 23.79 -13.79 16.23
N GLU A 61 22.96 -14.82 16.08
CA GLU A 61 23.28 -16.18 16.51
C GLU A 61 24.37 -16.83 15.64
N GLU A 62 24.32 -16.62 14.32
CA GLU A 62 25.36 -17.07 13.38
C GLU A 62 26.70 -16.36 13.63
N PHE A 63 26.66 -15.07 14.00
CA PHE A 63 27.83 -14.29 14.37
C PHE A 63 28.42 -14.75 15.71
N ALA A 64 27.58 -14.91 16.74
CA ALA A 64 28.00 -15.37 18.07
C ALA A 64 28.53 -16.81 18.06
N SER A 65 27.99 -17.68 17.19
CA SER A 65 28.48 -19.05 17.00
C SER A 65 29.74 -19.15 16.14
N GLY A 66 30.25 -18.02 15.62
CA GLY A 66 31.48 -17.97 14.80
C GLY A 66 31.30 -18.54 13.39
N LYS A 67 30.08 -18.90 12.99
CA LYS A 67 29.77 -19.42 11.64
C LYS A 67 29.83 -18.33 10.57
N ASN A 68 29.57 -17.09 10.95
CA ASN A 68 29.53 -15.95 10.05
C ASN A 68 30.32 -14.79 10.63
N GLN A 69 31.39 -14.34 9.96
CA GLN A 69 32.26 -13.24 10.44
C GLN A 69 31.89 -11.87 9.85
N ASN A 70 30.80 -11.77 9.09
CA ASN A 70 30.42 -10.53 8.42
C ASN A 70 29.76 -9.53 9.39
N VAL A 71 30.56 -8.95 10.28
CA VAL A 71 30.16 -7.88 11.23
C VAL A 71 29.48 -6.73 10.50
N HIS A 72 29.93 -6.40 9.30
CA HIS A 72 29.44 -5.23 8.58
C HIS A 72 27.98 -5.41 8.17
N GLU A 73 27.65 -6.59 7.64
CA GLU A 73 26.28 -6.95 7.26
C GLU A 73 25.35 -7.08 8.47
N LEU A 74 25.84 -7.64 9.57
CA LEU A 74 25.12 -7.65 10.85
C LEU A 74 24.79 -6.23 11.33
N MET A 75 25.78 -5.33 11.34
CA MET A 75 25.59 -3.94 11.77
C MET A 75 24.60 -3.19 10.90
N ILE A 76 24.70 -3.35 9.57
CA ILE A 76 23.73 -2.76 8.63
C ILE A 76 22.32 -3.27 8.91
N THR A 77 22.16 -4.58 9.11
CA THR A 77 20.85 -5.18 9.36
C THR A 77 20.29 -4.77 10.72
N LEU A 78 21.13 -4.66 11.75
CA LEU A 78 20.75 -4.13 13.06
C LEU A 78 20.20 -2.71 12.95
N GLN A 79 20.91 -1.84 12.23
CA GLN A 79 20.50 -0.45 12.01
C GLN A 79 19.22 -0.36 11.20
N LYS A 80 19.12 -1.10 10.09
CA LYS A 80 17.91 -1.15 9.25
C LYS A 80 16.69 -1.62 10.03
N THR A 81 16.84 -2.70 10.81
CA THR A 81 15.74 -3.26 11.60
C THR A 81 15.32 -2.29 12.70
N GLY A 82 16.27 -1.64 13.37
CA GLY A 82 15.98 -0.61 14.37
C GLY A 82 15.16 0.54 13.78
N LEU A 83 15.66 1.12 12.68
CA LEU A 83 14.95 2.21 11.98
C LEU A 83 13.55 1.79 11.52
N ALA A 84 13.41 0.58 10.97
CA ALA A 84 12.12 0.07 10.50
C ALA A 84 11.12 -0.13 11.65
N MET A 85 11.58 -0.58 12.82
CA MET A 85 10.77 -0.68 14.03
C MET A 85 10.34 0.68 14.57
N ASP A 86 11.25 1.67 14.57
CA ASP A 86 10.93 3.04 14.99
C ASP A 86 9.87 3.67 14.08
N MET A 87 10.01 3.50 12.76
CA MET A 87 9.00 3.92 11.79
C MET A 87 7.66 3.22 12.02
N THR A 88 7.67 1.91 12.26
CA THR A 88 6.46 1.14 12.57
C THR A 88 5.75 1.68 13.82
N SER A 89 6.51 1.99 14.87
CA SER A 89 5.98 2.61 16.09
C SER A 89 5.38 3.99 15.83
N ALA A 90 6.04 4.82 15.02
CA ALA A 90 5.53 6.14 14.62
C ALA A 90 4.21 6.03 13.84
N VAL A 91 4.10 5.10 12.90
CA VAL A 91 2.87 4.82 12.16
C VAL A 91 1.77 4.34 13.10
N ARG A 92 2.05 3.37 13.98
CA ARG A 92 1.11 2.89 15.00
C ARG A 92 0.57 4.04 15.83
N ASN A 93 1.45 4.91 16.33
CA ASN A 93 1.06 6.07 17.13
C ASN A 93 0.17 7.03 16.34
N LYS A 94 0.47 7.26 15.05
CA LYS A 94 -0.37 8.11 14.19
C LYS A 94 -1.75 7.51 13.92
N VAL A 95 -1.85 6.20 13.72
CA VAL A 95 -3.14 5.52 13.57
C VAL A 95 -3.97 5.63 14.86
N MET A 96 -3.34 5.42 16.02
CA MET A 96 -4.02 5.60 17.31
C MET A 96 -4.48 7.04 17.54
N GLN A 97 -3.66 8.03 17.17
CA GLN A 97 -4.04 9.45 17.24
C GLN A 97 -5.20 9.78 16.29
N ALA A 98 -5.18 9.28 15.06
CA ALA A 98 -6.27 9.49 14.11
C ALA A 98 -7.59 8.88 14.61
N TYR A 99 -7.52 7.69 15.21
CA TYR A 99 -8.67 7.07 15.87
C TYR A 99 -9.21 7.94 17.03
N GLN A 100 -8.32 8.43 17.89
CA GLN A 100 -8.68 9.31 19.00
C GLN A 100 -9.30 10.63 18.52
N GLU A 101 -8.78 11.23 17.44
CA GLU A 101 -9.30 12.48 16.88
C GLU A 101 -10.70 12.30 16.31
N ILE A 102 -10.97 11.20 15.60
CA ILE A 102 -12.31 10.86 15.10
C ILE A 102 -13.31 10.72 16.27
N MET A 103 -12.89 10.11 17.39
CA MET A 103 -13.74 10.02 18.58
C MET A 103 -13.98 11.37 19.23
N ARG A 104 -13.02 12.31 19.15
CA ARG A 104 -13.12 13.65 19.74
C ARG A 104 -13.98 14.61 18.92
N ILE A 105 -14.14 14.38 17.61
CA ILE A 105 -15.02 15.17 16.74
C ILE A 105 -16.50 14.87 17.01
N GLN A 106 -16.82 13.76 17.67
CA GLN A 106 -18.16 13.49 18.15
C GLN A 106 -18.38 14.30 19.44
N PHE A 107 -19.31 15.27 19.35
CA PHE A 107 -19.79 16.25 20.34
C PHE A 107 -19.18 17.66 20.24
#